data_AF-A0A139MJA3-F1
#
_entry.id   AF-A0A139MJA3-F1
#
_cell.length_a   1.000
_cell.length_b   1.000
_cell.length_c   1.000
_cell.angle_alpha   90.00
_cell.angle_beta   90.00
_cell.angle_gamma   90.00
#
_symmetry.space_group_name_H-M   'P 1'
#
loop_
_entity.id
_entity.type
_entity.pdbx_description
1 polymer ?
#
loop_
_entity_poly.entity_id
_entity_poly.type
_entity_poly.pdbx_seq_one_letter_code
_entity_poly.pdbx_strand_id
1 'polypeptide(L)' 'MSDSILNQAVLELQGMLDGPAKEHFTKLPSSHQQEWACYISEAKKDETKLRRIEKMKVALLKP' A
#
# COMPACT_ATOMS: atom_id res chain seq x y z
N MET A 1 -11.71 -2.80 10.95
CA MET A 1 -11.47 -3.85 9.94
C MET A 1 -11.05 -5.11 10.67
N SER A 2 -11.45 -6.29 10.21
CA SER A 2 -10.84 -7.54 10.69
C SER A 2 -9.45 -7.72 10.07
N ASP A 3 -8.58 -8.48 10.74
CA ASP A 3 -7.24 -8.79 10.24
C ASP A 3 -7.28 -9.46 8.85
N SER A 4 -8.33 -10.24 8.56
CA SER A 4 -8.53 -10.85 7.25
C SER A 4 -8.74 -9.84 6.12
N ILE A 5 -9.53 -8.78 6.37
CA ILE A 5 -9.79 -7.71 5.40
C ILE A 5 -8.51 -6.90 5.17
N LEU A 6 -7.77 -6.65 6.25
CA LEU A 6 -6.53 -5.89 6.19
C LEU A 6 -5.42 -6.65 5.43
N ASN A 7 -5.28 -7.95 5.68
CA ASN A 7 -4.34 -8.80 4.95
C ASN A 7 -4.70 -8.90 3.46
N GLN A 8 -6.00 -8.97 3.14
CA GLN A 8 -6.45 -8.93 1.75
C GLN A 8 -6.10 -7.60 1.07
N ALA A 9 -6.31 -6.48 1.75
CA ALA A 9 -5.95 -5.15 1.23
C ALA A 9 -4.44 -5.00 1.01
N VAL A 10 -3.60 -5.61 1.86
CA VAL A 10 -2.15 -5.67 1.66
C VAL A 10 -1.79 -6.45 0.38
N LEU A 11 -2.42 -7.61 0.15
CA LEU A 11 -2.18 -8.42 -1.05
C LEU A 11 -2.61 -7.70 -2.34
N GLU A 12 -3.78 -7.06 -2.32
CA GLU A 12 -4.25 -6.23 -3.44
C GLU A 12 -3.29 -5.09 -3.73
N LEU A 13 -2.87 -4.37 -2.69
CA LEU A 13 -1.92 -3.28 -2.83
C LEU A 13 -0.58 -3.76 -3.39
N GLN A 14 -0.05 -4.87 -2.90
CA GLN A 14 1.17 -5.49 -3.42
C GLN A 14 1.03 -5.90 -4.89
N GLY A 15 -0.16 -6.34 -5.30
CA GLY A 15 -0.48 -6.67 -6.70
C GLY A 15 -0.46 -5.46 -7.63
N MET A 16 -0.79 -4.27 -7.11
CA MET A 16 -0.76 -3.01 -7.85
C MET A 16 0.63 -2.36 -7.97
N LEU A 17 1.63 -2.91 -7.26
CA LEU A 17 3.00 -2.44 -7.29
C LEU A 17 3.86 -3.28 -8.21
N ASP A 18 4.85 -2.62 -8.80
CA ASP A 18 5.85 -3.17 -9.69
C ASP A 18 7.25 -2.62 -9.37
N GLY A 19 8.25 -3.27 -9.97
CA GLY A 19 9.65 -2.84 -9.89
C GLY A 19 10.18 -2.63 -8.47
N PRO A 20 11.06 -1.64 -8.26
CA PRO A 20 11.67 -1.38 -6.96
C PRO A 20 10.66 -1.02 -5.88
N ALA A 21 9.54 -0.37 -6.21
CA ALA A 21 8.50 -0.03 -5.24
C ALA A 21 7.89 -1.28 -4.62
N LYS A 22 7.63 -2.32 -5.43
CA LYS A 22 7.18 -3.63 -4.93
C LYS A 22 8.21 -4.28 -4.03
N GLU A 23 9.48 -4.27 -4.43
CA GLU A 23 10.57 -4.84 -3.61
C GLU A 23 10.74 -4.14 -2.27
N HIS A 24 10.66 -2.81 -2.24
CA HIS A 24 10.73 -2.07 -0.98
C HIS A 24 9.51 -2.32 -0.11
N PHE A 25 8.32 -2.36 -0.71
CA PHE A 25 7.09 -2.65 0.01
C PHE A 25 7.11 -4.03 0.68
N THR A 26 7.55 -5.09 -0.02
CA THR A 26 7.58 -6.45 0.54
C THR A 26 8.61 -6.63 1.66
N LYS A 27 9.63 -5.76 1.73
CA LYS A 27 10.64 -5.75 2.80
C LYS A 27 10.19 -4.96 4.03
N LEU A 28 9.10 -4.19 3.95
CA LEU A 28 8.57 -3.47 5.11
C LEU A 28 8.07 -4.43 6.20
N PRO A 29 8.15 -4.05 7.49
CA PRO A 29 7.44 -4.76 8.54
C PRO A 29 5.94 -4.84 8.24
N SER A 30 5.28 -5.93 8.64
CA SER A 30 3.85 -6.14 8.37
C SER A 30 2.98 -4.97 8.86
N SER A 31 3.30 -4.35 10.00
CA SER A 31 2.58 -3.18 10.52
C SER A 31 2.61 -2.00 9.54
N HIS A 32 3.75 -1.76 8.87
CA HIS A 32 3.89 -0.66 7.93
C HIS A 32 3.17 -0.96 6.60
N GLN A 33 3.18 -2.23 6.16
CA GLN A 33 2.38 -2.65 5.01
C GLN A 33 0.89 -2.43 5.28
N GLN A 34 0.45 -2.78 6.49
CA GLN A 34 -0.93 -2.58 6.95
C GLN A 34 -1.29 -1.10 7.07
N GLU A 35 -0.41 -0.25 7.57
CA GLU A 35 -0.63 1.21 7.61
C GLU A 35 -0.89 1.78 6.21
N TRP A 36 -0.10 1.36 5.21
CA TRP A 36 -0.33 1.76 3.82
C TRP A 36 -1.65 1.23 3.26
N ALA A 37 -1.99 -0.02 3.53
CA ALA A 37 -3.26 -0.62 3.11
C ALA A 37 -4.46 0.10 3.75
N CYS A 38 -4.40 0.42 5.04
CA CYS A 38 -5.39 1.24 5.74
C CYS A 38 -5.50 2.63 5.09
N TYR A 39 -4.36 3.33 4.96
CA TYR A 39 -4.33 4.67 4.37
C TYR A 39 -4.93 4.70 2.97
N ILE A 40 -4.69 3.68 2.14
CA ILE A 40 -5.24 3.65 0.77
C ILE A 40 -6.71 3.25 0.78
N SER A 41 -7.11 2.25 1.57
CA SER A 41 -8.49 1.75 1.64
C SER A 41 -9.48 2.77 2.23
N GLU A 42 -9.02 3.68 3.09
CA GLU A 42 -9.84 4.77 3.63
C GLU A 42 -10.29 5.77 2.56
N ALA A 43 -9.59 5.86 1.43
CA ALA A 43 -9.99 6.74 0.35
C ALA A 43 -11.19 6.15 -0.40
N LYS A 44 -12.34 6.84 -0.37
CA LYS A 44 -13.58 6.39 -1.03
C LYS A 44 -13.60 6.67 -2.54
N LYS A 45 -12.84 7.66 -3.01
CA LYS A 45 -12.76 8.04 -4.43
C LYS A 45 -11.52 7.40 -5.07
N ASP A 46 -11.68 6.82 -6.26
CA ASP A 46 -10.58 6.14 -6.95
C ASP A 46 -9.44 7.09 -7.31
N GLU A 47 -9.74 8.33 -7.70
CA GLU A 47 -8.72 9.36 -7.92
C GLU A 47 -7.86 9.61 -6.66
N THR A 48 -8.50 9.62 -5.48
CA THR A 48 -7.77 9.78 -4.21
C THR A 48 -6.95 8.53 -3.88
N LYS A 49 -7.47 7.32 -4.14
CA LYS A 49 -6.71 6.08 -3.99
C LYS A 49 -5.46 6.09 -4.86
N LEU A 50 -5.60 6.44 -6.14
CA LEU A 50 -4.48 6.54 -7.09
C LEU A 50 -3.43 7.55 -6.61
N ARG A 51 -3.84 8.74 -6.17
CA ARG A 51 -2.92 9.74 -5.62
C ARG A 51 -2.17 9.24 -4.37
N ARG A 52 -2.84 8.49 -3.50
CA ARG A 52 -2.22 7.89 -2.30
C ARG A 52 -1.23 6.79 -2.67
N ILE A 53 -1.54 5.97 -3.66
CA ILE A 53 -0.62 4.95 -4.22
C ILE A 53 0.63 5.61 -4.79
N GLU A 54 0.49 6.66 -5.60
CA GLU A 54 1.65 7.37 -6.16
C GLU A 54 2.50 8.03 -5.06
N LYS A 55 1.86 8.61 -4.04
CA LYS A 55 2.59 9.15 -2.86
C LYS A 55 3.35 8.06 -2.12
N MET A 56 2.76 6.88 -1.96
CA MET A 56 3.40 5.72 -1.35
C MET A 56 4.59 5.25 -2.19
N LYS A 57 4.43 5.07 -3.50
CA LYS A 57 5.53 4.68 -4.40
C LYS A 57 6.72 5.62 -4.25
N VAL A 58 6.47 6.93 -4.28
CA VAL A 58 7.52 7.94 -4.06
C VAL A 58 8.16 7.78 -2.68
N ALA A 59 7.39 7.52 -1.62
CA ALA A 59 7.92 7.32 -0.27
C ALA A 59 8.78 6.05 -0.17
N LEU A 60 8.40 4.96 -0.83
CA LEU A 60 9.12 3.68 -0.85
C LEU A 60 10.45 3.76 -1.62
N LEU A 61 10.52 4.66 -2.60
CA LEU A 61 11.71 4.86 -3.43
C LEU A 61 12.65 5.96 -2.91
N LYS A 62 12.27 6.61 -1.81
CA LYS A 62 13.18 7.55 -1.16
C LYS A 62 14.30 6.76 -0.47
N PRO A 63 15.56 7.22 -0.61
CA PRO A 63 16.70 6.61 0.09
C PRO A 63 16.55 6.70 1.62
#